data_AF-A0A1V6BXI8-F1
#
_entry.id   AF-A0A1V6BXI8-F1
#
_cell.length_a   1.000
_cell.length_b   1.000
_cell.length_c   1.000
_cell.angle_alpha   90.00
_cell.angle_beta   90.00
_cell.angle_gamma   90.00
#
_symmetry.space_group_name_H-M   'P 1'
#
loop_
_entity.id
_entity.type
_entity.pdbx_description
1 polymer ?
#
loop_
_entity_poly.entity_id
_entity_poly.type
_entity_poly.pdbx_seq_one_letter_code
_entity_poly.pdbx_strand_id
1 'polypeptide(L)'
;MSILEVYNKLLDLYAEDNLNKISAALINAFKRKNSAYIKKVYSKFSKISPEDSVNKMFARLIVIFNPDRLDANKKDLELSYKSGKMKELKGLIEIIESINNGEITVKEKPAAAKNADTTIPKKSGGNITGLGESINENTYAFDKPGYDFFSAVKLREYGNIKVNLKHHRLKDLEGEQNFSDSEIEDLNGLEYCINITSINLSYNRIKDISAFAGLESLTEIDLSNNFIDKIDSLETLKNLKYLDLSFNKIDDISALFNLPNLKYLNVVGNKVPIEQIYRTIREGVLAVY
;
A
#
# COMPACT_ATOMS: atom_id res chain seq x y z
N MET A 1 34.14 -8.08 -17.17
CA MET A 1 32.88 -8.85 -17.23
C MET A 1 32.05 -8.42 -18.44
N SER A 2 31.68 -9.37 -19.29
CA SER A 2 30.66 -9.18 -20.33
C SER A 2 29.28 -8.97 -19.71
N ILE A 3 28.30 -8.48 -20.48
CA ILE A 3 26.93 -8.29 -19.97
C ILE A 3 26.26 -9.63 -19.63
N LEU A 4 26.62 -10.71 -20.34
CA LEU A 4 26.17 -12.08 -20.04
C LEU A 4 26.74 -12.59 -18.72
N GLU A 5 28.02 -12.33 -18.43
CA GLU A 5 28.64 -12.68 -17.16
C GLU A 5 28.01 -11.93 -15.98
N VAL A 6 27.67 -10.64 -16.17
CA VAL A 6 26.96 -9.83 -15.17
C VAL A 6 25.55 -10.38 -14.92
N TYR A 7 24.82 -10.74 -15.99
CA TYR A 7 23.47 -11.30 -15.87
C TYR A 7 23.46 -12.65 -15.15
N ASN A 8 24.35 -13.58 -15.52
CA ASN A 8 24.42 -14.89 -14.87
C ASN A 8 24.77 -14.76 -13.38
N LYS A 9 25.74 -13.90 -13.05
CA LYS A 9 26.06 -13.59 -11.65
C LYS A 9 24.85 -13.03 -10.89
N LEU A 10 24.02 -12.21 -11.53
CA LEU A 10 22.79 -11.71 -10.95
C LEU A 10 21.76 -12.80 -10.71
N LEU A 11 21.61 -13.77 -11.61
CA LEU A 11 20.70 -14.89 -11.40
C LEU A 11 21.10 -15.73 -10.17
N ASP A 12 22.39 -15.93 -9.95
CA ASP A 12 22.90 -16.62 -8.76
C ASP A 12 22.64 -15.80 -7.48
N LEU A 13 22.82 -14.48 -7.56
CA LEU A 13 22.53 -13.57 -6.45
C LEU A 13 21.03 -13.41 -6.18
N TYR A 14 20.17 -13.57 -7.18
CA TYR A 14 18.73 -13.70 -7.03
C TYR A 14 18.35 -15.15 -6.73
N ALA A 15 19.04 -15.78 -5.78
CA ALA A 15 18.58 -17.01 -5.15
C ALA A 15 17.61 -16.68 -4.00
N GLU A 16 16.61 -17.53 -3.79
CA GLU A 16 15.57 -17.34 -2.78
C GLU A 16 16.15 -17.09 -1.38
N ASP A 17 17.09 -17.93 -0.94
CA ASP A 17 17.80 -17.78 0.34
C ASP A 17 18.54 -16.44 0.46
N ASN A 18 19.06 -15.92 -0.65
CA ASN A 18 19.80 -14.67 -0.66
C ASN A 18 18.85 -13.46 -0.58
N LEU A 19 17.78 -13.48 -1.37
CA LEU A 19 16.73 -12.47 -1.30
C LEU A 19 16.07 -12.45 0.08
N ASN A 20 15.89 -13.61 0.72
CA ASN A 20 15.37 -13.72 2.09
C ASN A 20 16.26 -12.98 3.09
N LYS A 21 17.58 -13.17 2.99
CA LYS A 21 18.57 -12.48 3.85
C LYS A 21 18.55 -10.97 3.62
N ILE A 22 18.51 -10.53 2.37
CA ILE A 22 18.50 -9.11 2.01
C ILE A 22 17.21 -8.44 2.48
N SER A 23 16.06 -9.05 2.22
CA SER A 23 14.76 -8.56 2.68
C SER A 23 14.70 -8.48 4.21
N ALA A 24 15.20 -9.49 4.92
CA ALA A 24 15.28 -9.46 6.38
C ALA A 24 16.18 -8.32 6.89
N ALA A 25 17.33 -8.07 6.25
CA ALA A 25 18.21 -6.96 6.60
C ALA A 25 17.54 -5.59 6.40
N LEU A 26 16.84 -5.40 5.27
CA LEU A 26 16.10 -4.18 4.98
C LEU A 26 14.94 -3.97 5.98
N ILE A 27 14.15 -5.01 6.25
CA ILE A 27 13.03 -4.96 7.20
C ILE A 27 13.55 -4.61 8.61
N ASN A 28 14.65 -5.23 9.04
CA ASN A 28 15.24 -4.95 10.34
C ASN A 28 15.78 -3.52 10.42
N ALA A 29 16.44 -3.02 9.38
CA ALA A 29 16.89 -1.63 9.32
C ALA A 29 15.71 -0.65 9.39
N PHE A 30 14.62 -0.94 8.69
CA PHE A 30 13.41 -0.13 8.72
C PHE A 30 12.73 -0.14 10.11
N LYS A 31 12.55 -1.31 10.72
CA LYS A 31 11.98 -1.46 12.07
C LYS A 31 12.80 -0.74 13.14
N ARG A 32 14.13 -0.71 13.00
CA ARG A 32 15.05 0.02 13.88
C ARG A 32 15.14 1.52 13.58
N LYS A 33 14.34 2.03 12.65
CA LYS A 33 14.39 3.43 12.16
C LYS A 33 15.78 3.84 11.65
N ASN A 34 16.56 2.88 11.12
CA ASN A 34 17.88 3.12 10.56
C ASN A 34 17.76 3.72 9.14
N SER A 35 17.29 4.96 9.10
CA SER A 35 17.06 5.70 7.86
C SER A 35 18.34 5.95 7.06
N ALA A 36 19.49 6.05 7.73
CA ALA A 36 20.81 6.20 7.09
C ALA A 36 21.17 4.95 6.27
N TYR A 37 20.91 3.75 6.81
CA TYR A 37 21.10 2.48 6.09
C TYR A 37 20.20 2.41 4.85
N ILE A 38 18.90 2.66 5.01
CA ILE A 38 17.94 2.62 3.88
C ILE A 38 18.30 3.62 2.79
N LYS A 39 18.65 4.86 3.15
CA LYS A 39 19.11 5.89 2.19
C LYS A 39 20.40 5.46 1.48
N LYS A 40 21.36 4.87 2.20
CA LYS A 40 22.64 4.41 1.63
C LYS A 40 22.47 3.22 0.68
N VAL A 41 21.52 2.33 0.94
CA VAL A 41 21.16 1.25 0.00
C VAL A 41 20.44 1.84 -1.22
N TYR A 42 19.46 2.71 -1.00
CA TYR A 42 18.66 3.28 -2.09
C TYR A 42 19.47 4.20 -3.01
N SER A 43 20.45 4.94 -2.50
CA SER A 43 21.29 5.83 -3.32
C SER A 43 22.17 5.08 -4.33
N LYS A 44 22.44 3.79 -4.10
CA LYS A 44 23.11 2.91 -5.05
C LYS A 44 22.17 2.45 -6.18
N PHE A 45 20.86 2.47 -5.93
CA PHE A 45 19.82 2.08 -6.88
C PHE A 45 19.33 3.26 -7.73
N SER A 46 19.10 4.42 -7.09
CA SER A 46 18.54 5.60 -7.75
C SER A 46 19.03 6.89 -7.09
N LYS A 47 19.01 8.00 -7.84
CA LYS A 47 19.27 9.33 -7.26
C LYS A 47 18.18 9.63 -6.23
N ILE A 48 18.57 10.02 -5.04
CA ILE A 48 17.65 10.46 -4.00
C ILE A 48 17.14 11.85 -4.35
N SER A 49 15.82 11.98 -4.53
CA SER A 49 15.16 13.28 -4.62
C SER A 49 14.90 13.85 -3.20
N PRO A 50 14.89 15.17 -3.00
CA PRO A 50 14.45 15.78 -1.73
C PRO A 50 13.05 15.32 -1.28
N GLU A 51 12.20 14.96 -2.25
CA GLU A 51 10.82 14.48 -2.08
C GLU A 51 10.73 13.02 -1.61
N ASP A 52 11.82 12.25 -1.69
CA ASP A 52 11.78 10.80 -1.42
C ASP A 52 11.82 10.53 0.09
N SER A 53 10.69 10.04 0.63
CA SER A 53 10.61 9.57 2.01
C SER A 53 11.35 8.25 2.19
N VAL A 54 11.87 8.01 3.40
CA VAL A 54 12.54 6.74 3.76
C VAL A 54 11.60 5.55 3.56
N ASN A 55 10.29 5.74 3.77
CA ASN A 55 9.27 4.72 3.57
C ASN A 55 9.14 4.36 2.08
N LYS A 56 9.13 5.35 1.19
CA LYS A 56 9.10 5.16 -0.26
C LYS A 56 10.36 4.45 -0.77
N MET A 57 11.53 4.83 -0.24
CA MET A 57 12.79 4.17 -0.56
C MET A 57 12.80 2.71 -0.11
N PHE A 58 12.37 2.45 1.12
CA PHE A 58 12.26 1.10 1.68
C PHE A 58 11.31 0.23 0.86
N ALA A 59 10.11 0.73 0.54
CA ALA A 59 9.12 0.02 -0.26
C ALA A 59 9.69 -0.40 -1.63
N ARG A 60 10.39 0.51 -2.32
CA ARG A 60 11.05 0.21 -3.59
C ARG A 60 12.12 -0.86 -3.45
N LEU A 61 12.95 -0.81 -2.41
CA LEU A 61 13.98 -1.81 -2.16
C LEU A 61 13.36 -3.19 -1.86
N ILE A 62 12.30 -3.24 -1.08
CA ILE A 62 11.58 -4.49 -0.80
C ILE A 62 11.03 -5.09 -2.08
N VAL A 63 10.41 -4.29 -2.96
CA VAL A 63 9.90 -4.76 -4.25
C VAL A 63 10.99 -5.42 -5.10
N ILE A 64 12.20 -4.84 -5.13
CA ILE A 64 13.33 -5.34 -5.93
C ILE A 64 13.92 -6.62 -5.33
N PHE A 65 14.04 -6.69 -4.01
CA PHE A 65 14.71 -7.80 -3.33
C PHE A 65 13.74 -8.80 -2.69
N ASN A 66 12.45 -8.76 -3.05
CA ASN A 66 11.43 -9.67 -2.50
C ASN A 66 11.61 -11.10 -3.05
N PRO A 67 11.81 -12.12 -2.19
CA PRO A 67 11.82 -13.54 -2.55
C PRO A 67 10.54 -13.98 -3.29
N ASP A 68 9.38 -13.45 -2.90
CA ASP A 68 8.09 -13.82 -3.50
C ASP A 68 7.94 -13.31 -4.94
N ARG A 69 8.81 -12.39 -5.35
CA ARG A 69 8.88 -11.85 -6.72
C ARG A 69 10.04 -12.46 -7.51
N LEU A 70 10.64 -13.56 -7.07
CA LEU A 70 11.83 -14.15 -7.69
C LEU A 70 11.70 -14.33 -9.21
N ASP A 71 10.62 -14.94 -9.69
CA ASP A 71 10.41 -15.16 -11.12
C ASP A 71 10.17 -13.86 -11.90
N ALA A 72 9.45 -12.90 -11.31
CA ALA A 72 9.21 -11.60 -11.91
C ALA A 72 10.51 -10.77 -11.99
N ASN A 73 11.27 -10.76 -10.91
CA ASN A 73 12.57 -10.09 -10.85
C ASN A 73 13.55 -10.73 -11.86
N LYS A 74 13.55 -12.06 -12.02
CA LYS A 74 14.35 -12.74 -13.05
C LYS A 74 13.95 -12.33 -14.47
N LYS A 75 12.66 -12.15 -14.75
CA LYS A 75 12.17 -11.62 -16.04
C LYS A 75 12.58 -10.16 -16.26
N ASP A 76 12.51 -9.32 -15.22
CA ASP A 76 12.96 -7.92 -15.28
C ASP A 76 14.48 -7.85 -15.55
N LEU A 77 15.27 -8.71 -14.90
CA LEU A 77 16.70 -8.86 -15.15
C LEU A 77 16.99 -9.32 -16.59
N GLU A 78 16.20 -10.29 -17.11
CA GLU A 78 16.33 -10.77 -18.48
C GLU A 78 16.01 -9.65 -19.49
N LEU A 79 14.99 -8.83 -19.22
CA LEU A 79 14.63 -7.68 -20.05
C LEU A 79 15.76 -6.62 -20.04
N SER A 80 16.30 -6.31 -18.87
CA SER A 80 17.43 -5.39 -18.73
C SER A 80 18.72 -5.92 -19.38
N TYR A 81 18.95 -7.24 -19.36
CA TYR A 81 20.01 -7.91 -20.11
C TYR A 81 19.81 -7.76 -21.63
N LYS A 82 18.63 -8.14 -22.15
CA LYS A 82 18.29 -8.03 -23.59
C LYS A 82 18.36 -6.59 -24.10
N SER A 83 18.04 -5.62 -23.22
CA SER A 83 18.09 -4.19 -23.51
C SER A 83 19.47 -3.55 -23.32
N GLY A 84 20.51 -4.34 -23.00
CA GLY A 84 21.88 -3.83 -22.89
C GLY A 84 22.14 -2.93 -21.68
N LYS A 85 21.31 -2.98 -20.63
CA LYS A 85 21.38 -2.06 -19.47
C LYS A 85 22.47 -2.44 -18.46
N MET A 86 23.72 -2.48 -18.92
CA MET A 86 24.89 -2.90 -18.14
C MET A 86 25.08 -2.13 -16.82
N LYS A 87 24.79 -0.82 -16.79
CA LYS A 87 24.92 0.01 -15.58
C LYS A 87 23.91 -0.38 -14.49
N GLU A 88 22.67 -0.68 -14.89
CA GLU A 88 21.60 -1.09 -13.98
C GLU A 88 21.92 -2.43 -13.33
N LEU A 89 22.30 -3.41 -14.14
CA LEU A 89 22.66 -4.75 -13.69
C LEU A 89 23.86 -4.73 -12.73
N LYS A 90 24.92 -3.97 -13.05
CA LYS A 90 26.07 -3.82 -12.13
C LYS A 90 25.68 -3.15 -10.82
N GLY A 91 24.81 -2.14 -10.85
CA GLY A 91 24.32 -1.48 -9.65
C GLY A 91 23.59 -2.45 -8.71
N LEU A 92 22.79 -3.37 -9.24
CA LEU A 92 22.12 -4.40 -8.45
C LEU A 92 23.11 -5.36 -7.78
N ILE A 93 24.17 -5.79 -8.48
CA ILE A 93 25.23 -6.62 -7.90
C ILE A 93 25.90 -5.90 -6.73
N GLU A 94 26.30 -4.65 -6.93
CA GLU A 94 26.97 -3.86 -5.90
C GLU A 94 26.10 -3.67 -4.65
N ILE A 95 24.77 -3.56 -4.80
CA ILE A 95 23.84 -3.48 -3.68
C ILE A 95 23.81 -4.80 -2.92
N ILE A 96 23.59 -5.90 -3.63
CA ILE A 96 23.46 -7.24 -3.04
C ILE A 96 24.73 -7.60 -2.28
N GLU A 97 25.89 -7.40 -2.89
CA GLU A 97 27.19 -7.70 -2.28
C GLU A 97 27.44 -6.82 -1.05
N SER A 98 27.16 -5.51 -1.13
CA SER A 98 27.32 -4.64 0.04
C SER A 98 26.41 -5.00 1.21
N ILE A 99 25.19 -5.48 0.95
CA ILE A 99 24.28 -5.97 2.01
C ILE A 99 24.80 -7.29 2.59
N ASN A 100 25.17 -8.24 1.74
CA ASN A 100 25.63 -9.57 2.13
C ASN A 100 26.95 -9.56 2.92
N ASN A 101 27.88 -8.68 2.55
CA ASN A 101 29.17 -8.55 3.21
C ASN A 101 29.10 -7.73 4.51
N GLY A 102 27.93 -7.18 4.86
CA GLY A 102 27.78 -6.31 6.04
C GLY A 102 28.56 -4.98 5.92
N GLU A 103 28.98 -4.59 4.71
CA GLU A 103 29.75 -3.36 4.45
C GLU A 103 28.92 -2.08 4.70
N ILE A 104 27.60 -2.23 4.81
CA ILE A 104 26.68 -1.17 5.18
C ILE A 104 26.49 -1.19 6.71
N THR A 105 27.55 -0.90 7.46
CA THR A 105 27.44 -0.58 8.89
C THR A 105 27.38 0.94 9.09
N VAL A 106 26.39 1.40 9.84
CA VAL A 106 26.36 2.74 10.43
C VAL A 106 26.54 2.52 11.92
N LYS A 107 27.51 3.19 12.56
CA LYS A 107 27.73 3.08 14.01
C LYS A 107 26.44 3.51 14.74
N GLU A 108 25.66 2.55 15.21
CA GLU A 108 24.44 2.80 16.01
C GLU A 108 24.85 3.18 17.44
N LYS A 109 24.31 4.30 17.95
CA LYS A 109 24.29 4.58 19.39
C LYS A 109 23.13 3.77 19.99
N PRO A 110 23.36 2.88 20.98
CA PRO A 110 22.37 1.90 21.39
C PRO A 110 21.20 2.55 22.14
N ALA A 111 19.97 2.25 21.73
CA ALA A 111 18.76 2.51 22.49
C ALA A 111 18.46 1.32 23.41
N ALA A 112 18.10 1.62 24.67
CA ALA A 112 17.95 0.66 25.75
C ALA A 112 16.88 -0.41 25.49
N ALA A 113 17.26 -1.67 25.70
CA ALA A 113 16.38 -2.83 25.63
C ALA A 113 15.45 -2.91 26.86
N LYS A 114 14.17 -3.22 26.63
CA LYS A 114 13.31 -3.86 27.63
C LYS A 114 12.93 -5.24 27.11
N ASN A 115 13.25 -6.24 27.93
CA ASN A 115 13.03 -7.67 27.70
C ASN A 115 11.55 -8.04 27.90
N ALA A 116 11.04 -8.95 27.06
CA ALA A 116 10.00 -9.92 27.37
C ALA A 116 10.18 -11.07 26.37
N ASP A 117 10.97 -12.07 26.72
CA ASP A 117 10.55 -13.34 27.33
C ASP A 117 9.84 -14.27 26.34
N THR A 118 10.42 -15.46 26.30
CA THR A 118 10.27 -16.56 25.37
C THR A 118 9.01 -17.40 25.65
N THR A 119 8.36 -17.91 24.60
CA THR A 119 7.97 -19.34 24.47
C THR A 119 7.26 -19.59 23.14
N ILE A 120 7.74 -20.61 22.42
CA ILE A 120 7.19 -21.17 21.19
C ILE A 120 6.55 -22.51 21.54
N PRO A 121 5.33 -22.85 21.07
CA PRO A 121 4.91 -24.24 20.97
C PRO A 121 4.93 -24.74 19.51
N LYS A 122 5.64 -25.86 19.31
CA LYS A 122 5.58 -26.75 18.14
C LYS A 122 4.24 -27.51 18.08
N LYS A 123 3.76 -27.84 16.87
CA LYS A 123 3.15 -29.14 16.48
C LYS A 123 2.89 -29.16 14.95
N SER A 124 3.56 -30.06 14.20
CA SER A 124 3.03 -31.28 13.53
C SER A 124 1.86 -31.00 12.57
N GLY A 125 1.87 -31.29 11.28
CA GLY A 125 2.39 -32.44 10.53
C GLY A 125 1.21 -32.99 9.72
N GLY A 126 1.32 -33.03 8.38
CA GLY A 126 0.26 -33.56 7.51
C GLY A 126 0.57 -33.40 6.02
N ASN A 127 1.03 -34.48 5.40
CA ASN A 127 1.21 -34.65 3.96
C ASN A 127 -0.13 -34.67 3.21
N ILE A 128 -0.17 -34.12 1.98
CA ILE A 128 -1.02 -34.66 0.91
C ILE A 128 -0.31 -34.54 -0.44
N THR A 129 -0.21 -35.67 -1.14
CA THR A 129 0.41 -35.92 -2.44
C THR A 129 -0.65 -36.12 -3.54
N GLY A 130 -0.34 -35.78 -4.80
CA GLY A 130 -1.03 -36.24 -6.03
C GLY A 130 -1.44 -35.09 -6.96
N LEU A 131 -0.68 -34.75 -8.02
CA LEU A 131 -0.57 -35.32 -9.38
C LEU A 131 -1.62 -34.80 -10.39
N GLY A 132 -1.15 -33.91 -11.27
CA GLY A 132 -1.36 -33.81 -12.74
C GLY A 132 -2.76 -33.74 -13.35
N GLU A 133 -3.05 -32.68 -14.13
CA GLU A 133 -3.24 -32.78 -15.60
C GLU A 133 -3.53 -31.42 -16.30
N SER A 134 -2.97 -31.32 -17.51
CA SER A 134 -3.22 -30.43 -18.65
C SER A 134 -3.30 -28.90 -18.47
N ILE A 135 -2.27 -28.25 -19.02
CA ILE A 135 -2.18 -26.83 -19.30
C ILE A 135 -2.98 -26.57 -20.58
N ASN A 136 -4.00 -25.71 -20.53
CA ASN A 136 -4.64 -25.19 -21.74
C ASN A 136 -4.09 -23.79 -22.02
N GLU A 137 -3.19 -23.71 -22.98
CA GLU A 137 -2.74 -22.46 -23.62
C GLU A 137 -3.89 -21.91 -24.46
N ASN A 138 -4.61 -20.91 -23.94
CA ASN A 138 -5.22 -19.82 -24.70
C ASN A 138 -6.06 -18.95 -23.76
N THR A 139 -5.49 -17.85 -23.31
CA THR A 139 -5.95 -16.47 -23.57
C THR A 139 -5.11 -15.57 -22.66
N TYR A 140 -4.54 -14.49 -23.19
CA TYR A 140 -4.09 -13.35 -22.40
C TYR A 140 -5.29 -12.62 -21.77
N ALA A 141 -6.08 -13.34 -20.99
CA ALA A 141 -7.07 -12.78 -20.09
C ALA A 141 -6.35 -12.65 -18.76
N PHE A 142 -6.09 -11.40 -18.36
CA PHE A 142 -6.04 -11.13 -16.94
C PHE A 142 -7.40 -11.56 -16.40
N ASP A 143 -7.47 -12.72 -15.75
CA ASP A 143 -8.54 -13.04 -14.81
C ASP A 143 -8.47 -11.96 -13.71
N LYS A 144 -9.04 -10.77 -13.96
CA LYS A 144 -9.06 -9.62 -13.05
C LYS A 144 -10.08 -9.91 -11.94
N PRO A 145 -9.66 -10.25 -10.71
CA PRO A 145 -10.58 -10.35 -9.58
C PRO A 145 -10.88 -8.92 -9.12
N GLY A 146 -12.12 -8.68 -8.68
CA GLY A 146 -12.65 -7.36 -8.31
C GLY A 146 -11.71 -6.52 -7.45
N TYR A 147 -11.65 -5.24 -7.77
CA TYR A 147 -10.84 -4.22 -7.09
C TYR A 147 -11.50 -3.82 -5.76
N ASP A 148 -11.70 -4.81 -4.87
CA ASP A 148 -12.16 -4.52 -3.53
C ASP A 148 -11.04 -3.85 -2.70
N PHE A 149 -11.43 -3.04 -1.74
CA PHE A 149 -10.52 -2.33 -0.85
C PHE A 149 -9.56 -3.29 -0.16
N PHE A 150 -10.03 -4.48 0.22
CA PHE A 150 -9.18 -5.48 0.84
C PHE A 150 -8.03 -5.96 -0.07
N SER A 151 -8.30 -6.12 -1.37
CA SER A 151 -7.32 -6.47 -2.39
C SER A 151 -6.35 -5.32 -2.63
N ALA A 152 -6.81 -4.07 -2.60
CA ALA A 152 -5.94 -2.90 -2.63
C ALA A 152 -5.00 -2.84 -1.42
N VAL A 153 -5.50 -3.13 -0.21
CA VAL A 153 -4.66 -3.27 1.00
C VAL A 153 -3.63 -4.39 0.82
N LYS A 154 -4.04 -5.57 0.33
CA LYS A 154 -3.11 -6.67 0.08
C LYS A 154 -2.03 -6.30 -0.92
N LEU A 155 -2.39 -5.62 -2.00
CA LEU A 155 -1.45 -5.18 -3.02
C LEU A 155 -0.50 -4.10 -2.49
N ARG A 156 -0.99 -3.14 -1.70
CA ARG A 156 -0.17 -2.06 -1.13
C ARG A 156 0.79 -2.57 -0.04
N GLU A 157 0.28 -3.37 0.89
CA GLU A 157 1.05 -3.86 2.04
C GLU A 157 1.94 -5.07 1.70
N TYR A 158 1.48 -5.93 0.77
CA TYR A 158 2.13 -7.22 0.50
C TYR A 158 2.49 -7.45 -0.98
N GLY A 159 2.08 -6.58 -1.90
CA GLY A 159 2.39 -6.73 -3.33
C GLY A 159 1.72 -7.93 -4.00
N ASN A 160 0.84 -8.64 -3.31
CA ASN A 160 0.21 -9.87 -3.80
C ASN A 160 -1.19 -10.05 -3.20
N ILE A 161 -2.21 -10.10 -4.06
CA ILE A 161 -3.61 -10.30 -3.68
C ILE A 161 -3.91 -11.71 -3.12
N LYS A 162 -3.04 -12.69 -3.40
CA LYS A 162 -3.17 -14.08 -2.94
C LYS A 162 -2.72 -14.28 -1.50
N VAL A 163 -2.18 -13.24 -0.84
CA VAL A 163 -1.82 -13.32 0.58
C VAL A 163 -3.07 -13.63 1.39
N ASN A 164 -2.97 -14.65 2.24
CA ASN A 164 -4.00 -14.99 3.22
C ASN A 164 -3.98 -13.98 4.37
N LEU A 165 -4.41 -12.76 4.07
CA LEU A 165 -4.68 -11.73 5.06
C LEU A 165 -6.05 -12.02 5.67
N LYS A 166 -6.14 -12.02 7.00
CA LYS A 166 -7.43 -12.11 7.69
C LYS A 166 -7.95 -10.70 7.93
N HIS A 167 -9.25 -10.48 7.69
CA HIS A 167 -9.91 -9.18 7.85
C HIS A 167 -9.65 -8.51 9.22
N HIS A 168 -9.52 -9.29 10.30
CA HIS A 168 -9.22 -8.74 11.63
C HIS A 168 -7.86 -8.03 11.74
N ARG A 169 -6.95 -8.18 10.76
CA ARG A 169 -5.67 -7.45 10.73
C ARG A 169 -5.82 -6.04 10.16
N LEU A 170 -6.95 -5.73 9.52
CA LEU A 170 -7.25 -4.38 9.04
C LEU A 170 -7.50 -3.38 10.17
N LYS A 171 -7.84 -3.87 11.37
CA LYS A 171 -7.90 -3.05 12.59
C LYS A 171 -6.53 -2.49 12.99
N ASP A 172 -5.45 -3.12 12.54
CA ASP A 172 -4.09 -2.69 12.83
C ASP A 172 -3.67 -1.52 11.91
N LEU A 173 -4.49 -1.19 10.89
CA LEU A 173 -4.32 0.05 10.13
C LEU A 173 -4.76 1.23 10.99
N GLU A 174 -3.85 2.17 11.16
CA GLU A 174 -4.04 3.37 11.99
C GLU A 174 -3.61 4.61 11.21
N GLY A 175 -4.06 5.78 11.65
CA GLY A 175 -3.62 7.05 11.10
C GLY A 175 -4.12 7.31 9.68
N GLU A 176 -3.26 7.90 8.85
CA GLU A 176 -3.56 8.33 7.48
C GLU A 176 -3.32 7.21 6.46
N GLN A 177 -4.34 6.89 5.66
CA GLN A 177 -4.30 5.88 4.63
C GLN A 177 -4.52 6.49 3.25
N ASN A 178 -3.69 6.11 2.28
CA ASN A 178 -3.81 6.59 0.91
C ASN A 178 -3.96 5.40 -0.05
N PHE A 179 -5.12 5.38 -0.70
CA PHE A 179 -5.56 4.44 -1.72
C PHE A 179 -6.14 5.18 -2.94
N SER A 180 -5.67 6.40 -3.21
CA SER A 180 -6.05 7.12 -4.41
C SER A 180 -5.58 6.38 -5.66
N ASP A 181 -6.31 6.50 -6.77
CA ASP A 181 -5.91 5.94 -8.08
C ASP A 181 -5.52 4.45 -8.01
N SER A 182 -6.33 3.68 -7.28
CA SER A 182 -6.11 2.25 -7.01
C SER A 182 -7.11 1.35 -7.74
N GLU A 183 -7.87 1.92 -8.69
CA GLU A 183 -8.94 1.27 -9.44
C GLU A 183 -10.04 0.64 -8.57
N ILE A 184 -10.19 1.07 -7.31
CA ILE A 184 -11.11 0.48 -6.33
C ILE A 184 -12.57 0.70 -6.76
N GLU A 185 -13.37 -0.36 -6.73
CA GLU A 185 -14.80 -0.34 -7.05
C GLU A 185 -15.68 -0.69 -5.85
N ASP A 186 -15.17 -1.54 -4.95
CA ASP A 186 -15.89 -2.08 -3.79
C ASP A 186 -15.09 -1.78 -2.52
N LEU A 187 -15.74 -1.31 -1.46
CA LEU A 187 -15.10 -0.98 -0.19
C LEU A 187 -15.11 -2.12 0.83
N ASN A 188 -15.51 -3.33 0.43
CA ASN A 188 -15.45 -4.53 1.26
C ASN A 188 -14.07 -4.65 1.96
N GLY A 189 -14.12 -4.78 3.28
CA GLY A 189 -12.97 -4.82 4.17
C GLY A 189 -12.72 -3.49 4.92
N LEU A 190 -13.17 -2.36 4.38
CA LEU A 190 -12.96 -1.04 5.01
C LEU A 190 -13.65 -0.95 6.38
N GLU A 191 -14.77 -1.65 6.58
CA GLU A 191 -15.53 -1.72 7.84
C GLU A 191 -14.70 -2.24 9.03
N TYR A 192 -13.58 -2.94 8.76
CA TYR A 192 -12.68 -3.44 9.80
C TYR A 192 -11.56 -2.44 10.17
N CYS A 193 -11.40 -1.34 9.43
CA CYS A 193 -10.37 -0.32 9.65
C CYS A 193 -10.75 0.67 10.76
N ILE A 194 -11.20 0.18 11.91
CA ILE A 194 -11.80 0.98 12.99
C ILE A 194 -10.86 1.99 13.68
N ASN A 195 -9.56 1.98 13.36
CA ASN A 195 -8.55 2.84 13.98
C ASN A 195 -7.93 3.87 13.01
N ILE A 196 -8.36 3.91 11.74
CA ILE A 196 -7.86 4.92 10.79
C ILE A 196 -8.48 6.28 11.12
N THR A 197 -7.72 7.35 10.94
CA THR A 197 -8.17 8.72 11.23
C THR A 197 -8.35 9.54 9.97
N SER A 198 -7.66 9.19 8.88
CA SER A 198 -7.78 9.85 7.59
C SER A 198 -7.68 8.83 6.46
N ILE A 199 -8.50 8.99 5.42
CA ILE A 199 -8.44 8.13 4.25
C ILE A 199 -8.60 8.92 2.95
N ASN A 200 -7.68 8.70 2.02
CA ASN A 200 -7.79 9.16 0.64
C ASN A 200 -8.15 8.00 -0.28
N LEU A 201 -9.32 8.08 -0.90
CA LEU A 201 -9.88 7.15 -1.89
C LEU A 201 -10.23 7.90 -3.19
N SER A 202 -9.59 9.03 -3.45
CA SER A 202 -9.82 9.82 -4.67
C SER A 202 -9.40 9.09 -5.95
N TYR A 203 -9.99 9.47 -7.08
CA TYR A 203 -9.67 8.88 -8.41
C TYR A 203 -9.85 7.36 -8.47
N ASN A 204 -10.91 6.85 -7.84
CA ASN A 204 -11.30 5.45 -7.93
C ASN A 204 -12.60 5.31 -8.74
N ARG A 205 -13.29 4.19 -8.60
CA ARG A 205 -14.55 3.90 -9.30
C ARG A 205 -15.66 3.52 -8.32
N ILE A 206 -15.58 4.04 -7.10
CA ILE A 206 -16.46 3.72 -5.98
C ILE A 206 -17.85 4.30 -6.26
N LYS A 207 -18.89 3.49 -5.98
CA LYS A 207 -20.30 3.90 -6.04
C LYS A 207 -20.96 3.78 -4.67
N ASP A 208 -20.73 2.66 -4.01
CA ASP A 208 -21.28 2.35 -2.70
C ASP A 208 -20.25 2.66 -1.61
N ILE A 209 -20.64 3.50 -0.67
CA ILE A 209 -19.84 3.89 0.49
C ILE A 209 -20.45 3.40 1.82
N SER A 210 -21.34 2.41 1.78
CA SER A 210 -21.93 1.78 2.97
C SER A 210 -20.89 1.27 3.97
N ALA A 211 -19.70 0.84 3.50
CA ALA A 211 -18.60 0.36 4.34
C ALA A 211 -18.03 1.42 5.30
N PHE A 212 -18.36 2.71 5.13
CA PHE A 212 -18.00 3.77 6.07
C PHE A 212 -18.84 3.76 7.36
N ALA A 213 -19.97 3.07 7.37
CA ALA A 213 -20.84 3.01 8.55
C ALA A 213 -20.07 2.47 9.76
N GLY A 214 -20.05 3.25 10.85
CA GLY A 214 -19.38 2.87 12.10
C GLY A 214 -17.87 3.13 12.18
N LEU A 215 -17.23 3.74 11.17
CA LEU A 215 -15.82 4.15 11.23
C LEU A 215 -15.64 5.48 11.99
N GLU A 216 -16.11 5.52 13.23
CA GLU A 216 -16.25 6.74 14.04
C GLU A 216 -14.92 7.45 14.34
N SER A 217 -13.77 6.79 14.15
CA SER A 217 -12.44 7.40 14.32
C SER A 217 -12.05 8.37 13.20
N LEU A 218 -12.74 8.32 12.05
CA LEU A 218 -12.43 9.15 10.89
C LEU A 218 -12.65 10.63 11.17
N THR A 219 -11.63 11.43 10.87
CA THR A 219 -11.67 12.89 10.91
C THR A 219 -11.54 13.52 9.53
N GLU A 220 -10.98 12.82 8.56
CA GLU A 220 -10.73 13.33 7.21
C GLU A 220 -11.00 12.26 6.15
N ILE A 221 -11.77 12.60 5.12
CA ILE A 221 -12.12 11.71 4.02
C ILE A 221 -11.99 12.47 2.71
N ASP A 222 -11.25 11.90 1.76
CA ASP A 222 -11.23 12.33 0.36
C ASP A 222 -11.79 11.21 -0.53
N LEU A 223 -12.96 11.46 -1.10
CA LEU A 223 -13.69 10.59 -2.02
C LEU A 223 -13.88 11.27 -3.39
N SER A 224 -13.09 12.30 -3.68
CA SER A 224 -13.21 13.05 -4.93
C SER A 224 -12.97 12.18 -6.18
N ASN A 225 -13.58 12.54 -7.31
CA ASN A 225 -13.43 11.83 -8.58
C ASN A 225 -13.80 10.33 -8.48
N ASN A 226 -15.03 10.06 -8.05
CA ASN A 226 -15.63 8.73 -7.98
C ASN A 226 -17.02 8.74 -8.68
N PHE A 227 -17.86 7.73 -8.44
CA PHE A 227 -19.20 7.60 -9.00
C PHE A 227 -20.29 7.52 -7.94
N ILE A 228 -20.07 8.15 -6.79
CA ILE A 228 -20.96 8.10 -5.62
C ILE A 228 -22.22 8.93 -5.88
N ASP A 229 -23.39 8.39 -5.55
CA ASP A 229 -24.68 9.08 -5.63
C ASP A 229 -25.41 9.16 -4.27
N LYS A 230 -25.10 8.28 -3.33
CA LYS A 230 -25.67 8.25 -1.97
C LYS A 230 -24.60 8.30 -0.90
N ILE A 231 -24.88 9.06 0.16
CA ILE A 231 -23.93 9.27 1.26
C ILE A 231 -24.52 9.06 2.66
N ASP A 232 -25.63 8.34 2.76
CA ASP A 232 -26.34 8.10 4.03
C ASP A 232 -25.43 7.48 5.11
N SER A 233 -24.47 6.63 4.72
CA SER A 233 -23.52 5.98 5.63
C SER A 233 -22.58 6.95 6.37
N LEU A 234 -22.46 8.20 5.92
CA LEU A 234 -21.63 9.20 6.58
C LEU A 234 -22.31 9.83 7.81
N GLU A 235 -23.61 9.64 8.01
CA GLU A 235 -24.39 10.31 9.09
C GLU A 235 -23.89 9.98 10.51
N THR A 236 -23.23 8.82 10.66
CA THR A 236 -22.70 8.33 11.94
C THR A 236 -21.31 8.87 12.27
N LEU A 237 -20.61 9.51 11.32
CA LEU A 237 -19.20 9.91 11.48
C LEU A 237 -19.05 11.22 12.26
N LYS A 238 -19.41 11.20 13.55
CA LYS A 238 -19.49 12.40 14.39
C LYS A 238 -18.15 13.13 14.58
N ASN A 239 -17.02 12.47 14.33
CA ASN A 239 -15.67 13.07 14.41
C ASN A 239 -15.17 13.67 13.09
N LEU A 240 -15.92 13.51 11.99
CA LEU A 240 -15.53 14.00 10.67
C LEU A 240 -15.41 15.53 10.65
N LYS A 241 -14.28 16.03 10.15
CA LYS A 241 -13.93 17.45 10.06
C LYS A 241 -13.74 17.93 8.64
N TYR A 242 -13.12 17.11 7.80
CA TYR A 242 -12.84 17.40 6.39
C TYR A 242 -13.46 16.33 5.50
N LEU A 243 -14.24 16.76 4.52
CA LEU A 243 -14.87 15.87 3.55
C LEU A 243 -14.75 16.46 2.14
N ASP A 244 -14.06 15.75 1.26
CA ASP A 244 -14.06 16.03 -0.18
C ASP A 244 -14.88 14.99 -0.93
N LEU A 245 -15.96 15.45 -1.56
CA LEU A 245 -16.88 14.67 -2.39
C LEU A 245 -16.93 15.22 -3.82
N SER A 246 -15.98 16.10 -4.21
CA SER A 246 -16.01 16.74 -5.52
C SER A 246 -15.96 15.73 -6.68
N PHE A 247 -16.58 16.10 -7.80
CA PHE A 247 -16.65 15.28 -9.02
C PHE A 247 -17.23 13.89 -8.76
N ASN A 248 -18.41 13.85 -8.13
CA ASN A 248 -19.25 12.67 -7.94
C ASN A 248 -20.63 12.89 -8.61
N LYS A 249 -21.67 12.14 -8.20
CA LYS A 249 -23.04 12.21 -8.73
C LYS A 249 -24.09 12.49 -7.64
N ILE A 250 -23.67 13.18 -6.58
CA ILE A 250 -24.50 13.41 -5.39
C ILE A 250 -25.51 14.52 -5.68
N ASP A 251 -26.76 14.32 -5.25
CA ASP A 251 -27.84 15.30 -5.32
C ASP A 251 -28.53 15.53 -3.97
N ASP A 252 -28.17 14.79 -2.93
CA ASP A 252 -28.62 14.99 -1.57
C ASP A 252 -27.46 14.82 -0.57
N ILE A 253 -27.22 15.85 0.24
CA ILE A 253 -26.24 15.88 1.31
C ILE A 253 -26.89 15.95 2.70
N SER A 254 -28.17 15.61 2.82
CA SER A 254 -28.91 15.70 4.08
C SER A 254 -28.33 14.86 5.21
N ALA A 255 -27.62 13.78 4.89
CA ALA A 255 -26.84 12.96 5.82
C ALA A 255 -25.78 13.75 6.60
N LEU A 256 -25.32 14.90 6.08
CA LEU A 256 -24.26 15.71 6.68
C LEU A 256 -24.76 16.72 7.74
N PHE A 257 -26.05 17.04 7.76
CA PHE A 257 -26.60 18.15 8.57
C PHE A 257 -26.47 17.96 10.09
N ASN A 258 -26.19 16.74 10.55
CA ASN A 258 -26.07 16.42 11.98
C ASN A 258 -24.64 15.96 12.34
N LEU A 259 -23.63 16.37 11.57
CA LEU A 259 -22.22 16.13 11.86
C LEU A 259 -21.63 17.32 12.63
N PRO A 260 -21.53 17.23 13.98
CA PRO A 260 -21.25 18.40 14.82
C PRO A 260 -19.84 18.98 14.67
N ASN A 261 -18.93 18.22 14.07
CA ASN A 261 -17.52 18.58 13.93
C ASN A 261 -17.10 18.89 12.48
N LEU A 262 -18.03 18.84 11.51
CA LEU A 262 -17.71 19.08 10.11
C LEU A 262 -17.32 20.55 9.93
N LYS A 263 -16.14 20.79 9.36
CA LYS A 263 -15.56 22.14 9.18
C LYS A 263 -15.38 22.50 7.72
N TYR A 264 -15.09 21.52 6.89
CA TYR A 264 -14.86 21.69 5.47
C TYR A 264 -15.63 20.65 4.66
N LEU A 265 -16.31 21.12 3.62
CA LEU A 265 -17.05 20.32 2.66
C LEU A 265 -16.75 20.78 1.24
N ASN A 266 -16.26 19.89 0.38
CA ASN A 266 -16.16 20.15 -1.05
C ASN A 266 -17.12 19.25 -1.82
N VAL A 267 -18.04 19.84 -2.58
CA VAL A 267 -19.03 19.15 -3.41
C VAL A 267 -19.04 19.66 -4.85
N VAL A 268 -18.00 20.39 -5.27
CA VAL A 268 -17.85 20.88 -6.66
C VAL A 268 -18.09 19.75 -7.65
N GLY A 269 -18.83 20.02 -8.72
CA GLY A 269 -19.09 19.04 -9.78
C GLY A 269 -20.14 17.98 -9.43
N ASN A 270 -20.88 18.15 -8.33
CA ASN A 270 -22.11 17.39 -8.02
C ASN A 270 -23.37 18.16 -8.42
N LYS A 271 -24.55 17.60 -8.15
CA LYS A 271 -25.86 18.19 -8.42
C LYS A 271 -26.60 18.58 -7.14
N VAL A 272 -25.86 18.96 -6.10
CA VAL A 272 -26.42 19.30 -4.78
C VAL A 272 -27.24 20.60 -4.87
N PRO A 273 -28.50 20.60 -4.40
CA PRO A 273 -29.33 21.79 -4.35
C PRO A 273 -28.70 22.89 -3.48
N ILE A 274 -28.74 24.13 -3.97
CA ILE A 274 -28.13 25.29 -3.29
C ILE A 274 -28.66 25.50 -1.86
N GLU A 275 -29.90 25.13 -1.58
CA GLU A 275 -30.49 25.23 -0.23
C GLU A 275 -29.79 24.33 0.78
N GLN A 276 -29.36 23.14 0.36
CA GLN A 276 -28.62 22.23 1.23
C GLN A 276 -27.21 22.76 1.51
N ILE A 277 -26.58 23.40 0.53
CA ILE A 277 -25.30 24.10 0.68
C ILE A 277 -25.42 25.26 1.68
N TYR A 278 -26.42 26.12 1.52
CA TYR A 278 -26.59 27.24 2.43
C TYR A 278 -26.92 26.80 3.86
N ARG A 279 -27.59 25.66 4.02
CA ARG A 279 -27.79 25.06 5.34
C ARG A 279 -26.46 24.73 6.02
N THR A 280 -25.54 24.04 5.35
CA THR A 280 -24.24 23.68 5.95
C THR A 280 -23.40 24.93 6.27
N ILE A 281 -23.44 25.95 5.42
CA ILE A 281 -22.77 27.23 5.68
C ILE A 281 -23.32 27.93 6.93
N ARG A 282 -24.65 27.94 7.12
CA ARG A 282 -25.29 28.49 8.34
C ARG A 282 -24.90 27.72 9.60
N GLU A 283 -24.62 26.42 9.46
CA GLU A 283 -24.11 25.55 10.52
C GLU A 283 -22.59 25.73 10.75
N GLY A 284 -21.93 26.63 10.01
CA GLY A 284 -20.53 27.00 10.20
C GLY A 284 -19.52 26.20 9.36
N VAL A 285 -20.00 25.42 8.39
CA VAL A 285 -19.15 24.63 7.49
C VAL A 285 -18.62 25.52 6.36
N LEU A 286 -17.31 25.46 6.11
CA LEU A 286 -16.71 26.02 4.89
C LEU A 286 -17.04 25.10 3.71
N ALA A 287 -18.01 25.50 2.88
CA ALA A 287 -18.46 24.73 1.73
C ALA A 287 -17.93 25.29 0.40
N VAL A 288 -17.43 24.40 -0.47
CA VAL A 288 -17.07 24.68 -1.87
C VAL A 288 -18.01 23.89 -2.78
N TYR A 289 -18.68 24.56 -3.73
CA TYR A 289 -19.80 23.98 -4.49
C TYR A 289 -19.94 24.59 -5.89
#